data_AF-A0A1Y3RG90-F1
#
_entry.id   AF-A0A1Y3RG90-F1
#
_cell.length_a   1.000
_cell.length_b   1.000
_cell.length_c   1.000
_cell.angle_alpha   90.00
_cell.angle_beta   90.00
_cell.angle_gamma   90.00
#
_symmetry.space_group_name_H-M   'P 1'
#
loop_
_entity.id
_entity.type
_entity.pdbx_description
1 polymer ?
#
loop_
_entity_poly.entity_id
_entity_poly.type
_entity_poly.pdbx_seq_one_letter_code
_entity_poly.pdbx_strand_id
1 'polypeptide(L)'
;MNKKRPVIPFLSGVLATVLTMGCVTTALAASGLVQFSPVGLQLNGKAIFAAGDSVNTESGQSVPSSIVYTDEAGGGTTYLPLRTIANLLDVPITWDGAETTVVLGRGDRGGITVEPGTGESAWDSLPLHQAGKTAGPFAEVQPDARKGGIMLLEETQFRSGSDFSRDIPFVGANGRYVSITVTNNGTQPLLFQAGHLYATGRDMLATQIPAGATVTRTFEALESSAAIQPRFGVDISTGSGEGGTVDIQISAVQFNG
;
A
#
# COMPACT_ATOMS: atom_id res chain seq x y z
N MET A 1 67.92 35.86 5.00
CA MET A 1 66.98 36.53 4.07
C MET A 1 65.83 35.54 3.81
N ASN A 2 64.73 35.64 4.56
CA ASN A 2 63.68 34.60 4.57
C ASN A 2 62.62 34.88 3.49
N LYS A 3 62.49 33.96 2.54
CA LYS A 3 61.54 34.01 1.41
C LYS A 3 60.18 33.48 1.87
N LYS A 4 59.18 34.35 2.07
CA LYS A 4 57.80 33.94 2.39
C LYS A 4 57.15 33.33 1.12
N ARG A 5 56.72 32.07 1.19
CA ARG A 5 55.97 31.38 0.13
C ARG A 5 54.50 31.86 0.09
N PRO A 6 53.86 31.94 -1.08
CA PRO A 6 52.51 32.50 -1.20
C PRO A 6 51.46 31.44 -0.83
N VAL A 7 50.86 31.57 0.36
CA VAL A 7 49.73 30.72 0.82
C VAL A 7 48.38 31.25 0.28
N ILE A 8 48.38 32.45 -0.30
CA ILE A 8 47.21 33.19 -0.77
C ILE A 8 46.54 32.59 -2.04
N PRO A 9 47.24 32.09 -3.07
CA PRO A 9 46.57 31.60 -4.28
C PRO A 9 45.85 30.26 -4.07
N PHE A 10 46.21 29.47 -3.05
CA PHE A 10 45.59 28.16 -2.80
C PHE A 10 44.21 28.29 -2.13
N LEU A 11 44.04 29.21 -1.16
CA LEU A 11 42.73 29.44 -0.53
C LEU A 11 41.73 30.07 -1.51
N SER A 12 42.18 30.92 -2.44
CA SER A 12 41.30 31.51 -3.46
C SER A 12 40.75 30.47 -4.43
N GLY A 13 41.54 29.44 -4.76
CA GLY A 13 41.10 28.34 -5.61
C GLY A 13 40.03 27.47 -4.94
N VAL A 14 40.26 27.07 -3.69
CA VAL A 14 39.29 26.28 -2.92
C VAL A 14 37.98 27.04 -2.69
N LEU A 15 38.04 28.35 -2.41
CA LEU A 15 36.85 29.17 -2.24
C LEU A 15 36.03 29.29 -3.54
N ALA A 16 36.70 29.43 -4.69
CA ALA A 16 36.03 29.47 -5.99
C ALA A 16 35.36 28.14 -6.34
N THR A 17 36.01 27.00 -6.07
CA THR A 17 35.43 25.67 -6.35
C THR A 17 34.22 25.37 -5.46
N VAL A 18 34.27 25.74 -4.18
CA VAL A 18 33.14 25.60 -3.24
C VAL A 18 31.96 26.48 -3.65
N LEU A 19 32.21 27.71 -4.12
CA LEU A 19 31.14 28.58 -4.64
C LEU A 19 30.50 28.02 -5.91
N THR A 20 31.30 27.48 -6.84
CA THR A 20 30.77 26.92 -8.10
C THR A 20 29.98 25.63 -7.89
N MET A 21 30.31 24.79 -6.90
CA MET A 21 29.54 23.59 -6.58
C MET A 21 28.25 23.88 -5.78
N GLY A 22 28.22 24.96 -4.99
CA GLY A 22 27.03 25.42 -4.27
C GLY A 22 26.04 26.25 -5.11
N CYS A 23 26.49 26.83 -6.22
CA CYS A 23 25.66 27.68 -7.08
C CYS A 23 24.77 26.94 -8.07
N VAL A 24 25.01 25.66 -8.38
CA VAL A 24 24.23 24.96 -9.41
C VAL A 24 22.78 24.73 -8.97
N THR A 25 22.54 24.48 -7.68
CA THR A 25 21.19 24.29 -7.14
C THR A 25 20.48 25.60 -6.78
N THR A 26 21.22 26.64 -6.38
CA THR A 26 20.65 27.96 -6.04
C THR A 26 20.39 28.84 -7.27
N ALA A 27 21.13 28.67 -8.37
CA ALA A 27 20.96 29.48 -9.59
C ALA A 27 19.63 29.24 -10.31
N LEU A 28 19.11 28.00 -10.34
CA LEU A 28 17.88 27.69 -11.06
C LEU A 28 16.61 28.18 -10.34
N ALA A 29 16.63 28.23 -9.00
CA ALA A 29 15.57 28.87 -8.23
C ALA A 29 15.67 30.41 -8.30
N ALA A 30 16.89 30.95 -8.27
CA ALA A 30 17.14 32.38 -8.38
C ALA A 30 16.84 32.95 -9.78
N SER A 31 16.87 32.12 -10.84
CA SER A 31 16.45 32.54 -12.19
C SER A 31 14.94 32.67 -12.35
N GLY A 32 14.15 32.23 -11.36
CA GLY A 32 12.69 32.22 -11.41
C GLY A 32 12.10 31.12 -12.32
N LEU A 33 12.95 30.29 -12.95
CA LEU A 33 12.52 29.19 -13.82
C LEU A 33 11.99 27.99 -13.02
N VAL A 34 12.44 27.81 -11.78
CA VAL A 34 11.93 26.76 -10.88
C VAL A 34 11.50 27.37 -9.56
N GLN A 35 10.27 27.08 -9.15
CA GLN A 35 9.72 27.47 -7.85
C GLN A 35 9.41 26.22 -7.02
N PHE A 36 9.79 26.26 -5.74
CA PHE A 36 9.56 25.17 -4.79
C PHE A 36 8.39 25.48 -3.87
N SER A 37 7.50 24.50 -3.73
CA SER A 37 6.25 24.57 -2.96
C SER A 37 5.30 25.73 -3.32
N PRO A 38 5.19 26.23 -4.56
CA PRO A 38 4.31 27.38 -4.85
C PRO A 38 2.82 27.03 -4.89
N VAL A 39 2.48 25.74 -4.99
CA VAL A 39 1.11 25.24 -5.19
C VAL A 39 0.71 24.31 -4.04
N GLY A 40 -0.50 24.48 -3.53
CA GLY A 40 -1.14 23.57 -2.57
C GLY A 40 -2.00 22.49 -3.25
N LEU A 41 -2.29 21.41 -2.53
CA LEU A 41 -3.13 20.31 -2.98
C LEU A 41 -4.31 20.10 -2.04
N GLN A 42 -5.50 19.91 -2.61
CA GLN A 42 -6.69 19.50 -1.89
C GLN A 42 -7.28 18.25 -2.52
N LEU A 43 -7.81 17.36 -1.68
CA LEU A 43 -8.52 16.14 -2.10
C LEU A 43 -9.79 16.02 -1.27
N ASN A 44 -10.93 15.80 -1.92
CA ASN A 44 -12.25 15.72 -1.27
C ASN A 44 -12.58 16.93 -0.37
N GLY A 45 -12.16 18.13 -0.77
CA GLY A 45 -12.36 19.36 0.01
C GLY A 45 -11.46 19.50 1.24
N LYS A 46 -10.53 18.57 1.46
CA LYS A 46 -9.53 18.62 2.54
C LYS A 46 -8.18 19.05 1.97
N ALA A 47 -7.55 20.03 2.60
CA ALA A 47 -6.17 20.41 2.29
C ALA A 47 -5.21 19.27 2.69
N ILE A 48 -4.40 18.83 1.72
CA ILE A 48 -3.31 17.88 1.92
C ILE A 48 -2.04 18.65 2.29
N PHE A 49 -1.74 19.71 1.57
CA PHE A 49 -0.69 20.69 1.88
C PHE A 49 -1.00 22.03 1.21
N ALA A 50 -0.50 23.12 1.78
CA ALA A 50 -0.61 24.47 1.28
C ALA A 50 0.66 24.91 0.54
N ALA A 51 0.60 26.07 -0.13
CA ALA A 51 1.80 26.69 -0.69
C ALA A 51 2.78 27.05 0.43
N GLY A 52 4.06 26.75 0.22
CA GLY A 52 5.14 26.87 1.20
C GLY A 52 5.41 25.60 2.00
N ASP A 53 4.49 24.63 2.00
CA ASP A 53 4.66 23.40 2.79
C ASP A 53 5.69 22.44 2.19
N SER A 54 6.15 21.51 3.01
CA SER A 54 6.97 20.36 2.62
C SER A 54 6.24 19.05 2.88
N VAL A 55 6.57 18.01 2.14
CA VAL A 55 6.13 16.63 2.42
C VAL A 55 7.30 15.78 2.89
N ASN A 56 7.04 14.80 3.75
CA ASN A 56 8.06 13.87 4.21
C ASN A 56 8.09 12.62 3.34
N THR A 57 9.28 12.17 2.98
CA THR A 57 9.53 10.88 2.34
C THR A 57 9.48 9.74 3.35
N GLU A 58 9.40 8.50 2.88
CA GLU A 58 9.53 7.29 3.74
C GLU A 58 10.86 7.24 4.49
N SER A 59 11.92 7.83 3.92
CA SER A 59 13.22 7.97 4.59
C SER A 59 13.26 9.08 5.65
N GLY A 60 12.12 9.72 5.94
CA GLY A 60 11.99 10.79 6.93
C GLY A 60 12.57 12.13 6.47
N GLN A 61 12.90 12.30 5.18
CA GLN A 61 13.42 13.55 4.65
C GLN A 61 12.28 14.47 4.24
N SER A 62 12.41 15.76 4.57
CA SER A 62 11.49 16.79 4.13
C SER A 62 11.87 17.26 2.72
N VAL A 63 10.91 17.22 1.79
CA VAL A 63 11.07 17.67 0.40
C VAL A 63 9.96 18.66 0.03
N PRO A 64 10.16 19.50 -1.00
CA PRO A 64 9.13 20.42 -1.47
C PRO A 64 7.80 19.71 -1.80
N SER A 65 6.68 20.33 -1.45
CA SER A 65 5.34 19.77 -1.69
C SER A 65 4.88 19.90 -3.15
N SER A 66 5.49 20.82 -3.91
CA SER A 66 5.29 20.99 -5.34
C SER A 66 6.52 21.62 -5.98
N ILE A 67 6.65 21.47 -7.30
CA ILE A 67 7.66 22.16 -8.09
C ILE A 67 6.94 22.78 -9.29
N VAL A 68 7.15 24.07 -9.56
CA VAL A 68 6.69 24.68 -10.81
C VAL A 68 7.91 24.99 -11.66
N TYR A 69 7.89 24.49 -12.89
CA TYR A 69 8.85 24.86 -13.93
C TYR A 69 8.20 25.87 -14.88
N THR A 70 8.84 27.00 -15.12
CA THR A 70 8.41 28.01 -16.09
C THR A 70 9.24 27.86 -17.36
N ASP A 71 8.58 27.60 -18.48
CA ASP A 71 9.23 27.50 -19.78
C ASP A 71 9.63 28.87 -20.37
N GLU A 72 10.32 28.86 -21.51
CA GLU A 72 10.79 30.08 -22.19
C GLU A 72 9.65 31.00 -22.67
N ALA A 73 8.44 30.47 -22.85
CA ALA A 73 7.25 31.24 -23.21
C ALA A 73 6.52 31.81 -21.97
N GLY A 74 7.02 31.53 -20.76
CA GLY A 74 6.42 31.92 -19.50
C GLY A 74 5.32 30.98 -19.00
N GLY A 75 5.13 29.81 -19.62
CA GLY A 75 4.16 28.79 -19.23
C GLY A 75 4.65 27.99 -18.01
N GLY A 76 3.85 27.95 -16.94
CA GLY A 76 4.16 27.20 -15.72
C GLY A 76 3.61 25.77 -15.76
N THR A 77 4.47 24.77 -15.56
CA THR A 77 4.10 23.36 -15.36
C THR A 77 4.30 22.96 -13.91
N THR A 78 3.25 22.43 -13.27
CA THR A 78 3.31 21.97 -11.87
C THR A 78 3.60 20.48 -11.81
N TYR A 79 4.62 20.11 -11.03
CA TYR A 79 4.97 18.75 -10.66
C TYR A 79 4.61 18.54 -9.20
N LEU A 80 3.98 17.40 -8.92
CA LEU A 80 3.59 17.00 -7.57
C LEU A 80 4.29 15.70 -7.18
N PRO A 81 4.59 15.47 -5.90
CA PRO A 81 5.18 14.23 -5.41
C PRO A 81 4.27 13.03 -5.70
N LEU A 82 4.65 12.23 -6.71
CA LEU A 82 3.84 11.11 -7.19
C LEU A 82 3.52 10.11 -6.08
N ARG A 83 4.50 9.79 -5.22
CA ARG A 83 4.29 8.85 -4.10
C ARG A 83 3.27 9.37 -3.09
N THR A 84 3.28 10.66 -2.78
CA THR A 84 2.27 11.28 -1.91
C THR A 84 0.87 11.13 -2.51
N ILE A 85 0.73 11.41 -3.81
CA ILE A 85 -0.55 11.26 -4.52
C ILE A 85 -0.99 9.79 -4.56
N ALA A 86 -0.09 8.87 -4.90
CA ALA A 86 -0.37 7.44 -4.97
C ALA A 86 -0.87 6.91 -3.62
N ASN A 87 -0.21 7.27 -2.52
CA ASN A 87 -0.64 6.88 -1.17
C ASN A 87 -2.02 7.45 -0.82
N LEU A 88 -2.30 8.70 -1.17
CA LEU A 88 -3.62 9.32 -0.94
C LEU A 88 -4.74 8.59 -1.67
N LEU A 89 -4.45 8.08 -2.87
CA LEU A 89 -5.39 7.38 -3.74
C LEU A 89 -5.38 5.87 -3.55
N ASP A 90 -4.64 5.36 -2.55
CA ASP A 90 -4.51 3.93 -2.27
C ASP A 90 -4.02 3.12 -3.50
N VAL A 91 -3.05 3.68 -4.23
CA VAL A 91 -2.42 3.06 -5.40
C VAL A 91 -1.01 2.59 -5.03
N PRO A 92 -0.71 1.29 -5.08
CA PRO A 92 0.65 0.80 -4.88
C PRO A 92 1.63 1.44 -5.87
N ILE A 93 2.83 1.78 -5.41
CA ILE A 93 3.87 2.38 -6.24
C ILE A 93 5.20 1.67 -5.99
N THR A 94 5.84 1.21 -7.06
CA THR A 94 7.15 0.56 -7.00
C THR A 94 8.12 1.16 -8.03
N TRP A 95 9.41 0.98 -7.79
CA TRP A 95 10.47 1.39 -8.70
C TRP A 95 11.10 0.15 -9.33
N ASP A 96 10.99 0.03 -10.65
CA ASP A 96 11.75 -0.92 -11.45
C ASP A 96 13.06 -0.26 -11.88
N GLY A 97 14.16 -0.63 -11.21
CA GLY A 97 15.48 -0.09 -11.51
C GLY A 97 16.11 -0.62 -12.80
N ALA A 98 15.66 -1.78 -13.30
CA ALA A 98 16.16 -2.33 -14.56
C ALA A 98 15.59 -1.57 -15.75
N GLU A 99 14.27 -1.33 -15.72
CA GLU A 99 13.56 -0.59 -16.77
C GLU A 99 13.49 0.92 -16.52
N THR A 100 14.12 1.41 -15.44
CA THR A 100 14.10 2.83 -15.03
C THR A 100 12.67 3.39 -14.99
N THR A 101 11.74 2.58 -14.49
CA THR A 101 10.30 2.79 -14.62
C THR A 101 9.62 2.84 -13.26
N VAL A 102 8.78 3.85 -13.06
CA VAL A 102 7.84 3.86 -11.93
C VAL A 102 6.61 3.05 -12.32
N VAL A 103 6.27 2.06 -11.49
CA VAL A 103 5.10 1.22 -11.69
C VAL A 103 4.01 1.65 -10.71
N LEU A 104 2.84 1.99 -11.24
CA LEU A 104 1.63 2.32 -10.48
C LEU A 104 0.66 1.14 -10.54
N GLY A 105 0.17 0.70 -9.39
CA GLY A 105 -0.55 -0.55 -9.23
C GLY A 105 0.38 -1.76 -9.12
N ARG A 106 -0.21 -2.96 -9.20
CA ARG A 106 0.56 -4.20 -9.11
C ARG A 106 1.39 -4.38 -10.38
N GLY A 107 2.71 -4.35 -10.24
CA GLY A 107 3.66 -4.59 -11.33
C GLY A 107 3.73 -6.05 -11.79
N ASP A 108 3.11 -6.95 -11.03
CA ASP A 108 3.10 -8.36 -11.35
C ASP A 108 2.09 -8.63 -12.46
N ARG A 109 2.58 -9.19 -13.57
CA ARG A 109 1.76 -10.04 -14.45
C ARG A 109 1.25 -11.23 -13.62
N GLY A 110 0.15 -11.07 -12.88
CA GLY A 110 -0.63 -12.15 -12.28
C GLY A 110 0.14 -13.20 -11.48
N GLY A 111 1.20 -12.82 -10.76
CA GLY A 111 2.01 -13.76 -9.99
C GLY A 111 1.49 -13.92 -8.58
N ILE A 112 0.80 -15.02 -8.30
CA ILE A 112 0.78 -15.57 -6.94
C ILE A 112 2.26 -15.67 -6.53
N THR A 113 2.66 -15.05 -5.41
CA THR A 113 3.99 -15.31 -4.84
C THR A 113 3.94 -16.72 -4.24
N VAL A 114 4.05 -17.72 -5.11
CA VAL A 114 4.41 -19.08 -4.74
C VAL A 114 5.94 -19.09 -4.76
N GLU A 115 6.57 -19.25 -3.60
CA GLU A 115 7.97 -19.64 -3.58
C GLU A 115 8.11 -20.92 -4.42
N PRO A 116 9.03 -20.99 -5.39
CA PRO A 116 9.16 -22.16 -6.24
C PRO A 116 9.72 -23.34 -5.45
N GLY A 117 8.80 -24.06 -4.79
CA GLY A 117 8.95 -25.44 -4.36
C GLY A 117 8.18 -26.32 -5.33
N THR A 118 8.86 -27.34 -5.85
CA THR A 118 8.37 -28.34 -6.79
C THR A 118 7.09 -29.07 -6.33
N GLY A 119 6.09 -29.18 -7.20
CA GLY A 119 4.92 -30.06 -7.04
C GLY A 119 3.61 -29.28 -6.85
N GLU A 120 2.49 -29.91 -7.21
CA GLU A 120 1.10 -29.43 -7.08
C GLU A 120 0.93 -28.35 -6.00
N SER A 121 0.33 -27.20 -6.35
CA SER A 121 0.08 -26.10 -5.41
C SER A 121 -0.55 -26.63 -4.12
N ALA A 122 0.25 -26.83 -3.07
CA ALA A 122 -0.17 -27.44 -1.81
C ALA A 122 -0.91 -26.42 -0.93
N TRP A 123 -1.91 -25.74 -1.51
CA TRP A 123 -2.67 -24.71 -0.83
C TRP A 123 -3.51 -25.31 0.32
N ASP A 124 -3.83 -26.59 0.25
CA ASP A 124 -4.45 -27.41 1.30
C ASP A 124 -3.48 -27.76 2.45
N SER A 125 -2.24 -27.30 2.39
CA SER A 125 -1.27 -27.39 3.49
C SER A 125 -0.94 -26.02 4.11
N LEU A 126 -1.56 -24.94 3.62
CA LEU A 126 -1.37 -23.60 4.16
C LEU A 126 -1.78 -23.54 5.65
N PRO A 127 -1.24 -22.60 6.45
CA PRO A 127 -1.70 -22.42 7.81
C PRO A 127 -3.17 -21.96 7.83
N LEU A 128 -3.84 -22.11 8.98
CA LEU A 128 -5.24 -21.67 9.16
C LEU A 128 -5.36 -20.14 9.34
N HIS A 129 -4.27 -19.49 9.76
CA HIS A 129 -4.13 -18.05 9.92
C HIS A 129 -2.66 -17.66 9.74
N GLN A 130 -2.39 -16.40 9.41
CA GLN A 130 -1.03 -15.86 9.27
C GLN A 130 -0.77 -14.68 10.20
N ALA A 131 -1.10 -14.84 11.49
CA ALA A 131 -0.93 -13.79 12.50
C ALA A 131 0.50 -13.22 12.48
N GLY A 132 0.61 -11.89 12.44
CA GLY A 132 1.85 -11.13 12.29
C GLY A 132 2.23 -10.76 10.85
N LYS A 133 1.49 -11.25 9.83
CA LYS A 133 1.67 -10.85 8.43
C LYS A 133 0.75 -9.69 8.05
N THR A 134 1.11 -8.95 7.01
CA THR A 134 0.36 -7.78 6.52
C THR A 134 -0.08 -7.95 5.08
N ALA A 135 -1.25 -7.43 4.75
CA ALA A 135 -1.77 -7.23 3.40
C ALA A 135 -2.22 -5.77 3.26
N GLY A 136 -1.42 -4.96 2.58
CA GLY A 136 -1.64 -3.51 2.51
C GLY A 136 -1.76 -2.88 3.91
N PRO A 137 -2.80 -2.07 4.19
CA PRO A 137 -3.01 -1.43 5.49
C PRO A 137 -3.64 -2.36 6.53
N PHE A 138 -3.69 -3.68 6.29
CA PHE A 138 -4.24 -4.65 7.23
C PHE A 138 -3.16 -5.59 7.76
N ALA A 139 -3.11 -5.78 9.08
CA ALA A 139 -2.28 -6.78 9.73
C ALA A 139 -3.16 -7.94 10.22
N GLU A 140 -2.83 -9.17 9.87
CA GLU A 140 -3.48 -10.34 10.47
C GLU A 140 -2.99 -10.49 11.92
N VAL A 141 -3.91 -10.57 12.86
CA VAL A 141 -3.64 -10.77 14.29
C VAL A 141 -4.08 -12.16 14.72
N GLN A 142 -3.91 -12.49 16.01
CA GLN A 142 -4.40 -13.77 16.52
C GLN A 142 -5.92 -13.88 16.30
N PRO A 143 -6.43 -15.05 15.88
CA PRO A 143 -7.86 -15.25 15.67
C PRO A 143 -8.69 -14.91 16.93
N ASP A 144 -9.71 -14.08 16.75
CA ASP A 144 -10.72 -13.77 17.76
C ASP A 144 -12.10 -14.06 17.17
N ALA A 145 -12.74 -15.16 17.60
CA ALA A 145 -14.08 -15.57 17.15
C ALA A 145 -15.20 -14.74 17.84
N ARG A 146 -15.00 -13.42 17.89
CA ARG A 146 -15.89 -12.49 18.58
C ARG A 146 -17.24 -12.43 17.88
N LYS A 147 -18.30 -12.56 18.67
CA LYS A 147 -19.70 -12.38 18.21
C LYS A 147 -20.26 -10.98 18.51
N GLY A 148 -19.56 -10.18 19.31
CA GLY A 148 -19.94 -8.82 19.67
C GLY A 148 -19.23 -7.76 18.82
N GLY A 149 -19.96 -6.73 18.41
CA GLY A 149 -19.47 -5.68 17.52
C GLY A 149 -20.53 -5.30 16.49
N ILE A 150 -20.11 -4.64 15.42
CA ILE A 150 -20.95 -4.34 14.27
C ILE A 150 -20.88 -5.52 13.31
N MET A 151 -22.03 -6.17 13.09
CA MET A 151 -22.14 -7.28 12.15
C MET A 151 -22.02 -6.76 10.72
N LEU A 152 -20.93 -7.11 10.04
CA LEU A 152 -20.70 -6.75 8.63
C LEU A 152 -21.30 -7.79 7.68
N LEU A 153 -21.36 -9.04 8.14
CA LEU A 153 -22.02 -10.14 7.46
C LEU A 153 -22.63 -11.06 8.51
N GLU A 154 -23.96 -11.14 8.53
CA GLU A 154 -24.67 -12.13 9.34
C GLU A 154 -24.27 -13.55 8.93
N GLU A 155 -24.55 -14.52 9.80
CA GLU A 155 -24.30 -15.93 9.54
C GLU A 155 -25.03 -16.37 8.26
N THR A 156 -24.27 -16.48 7.18
CA THR A 156 -24.77 -16.67 5.82
C THR A 156 -24.31 -18.02 5.30
N GLN A 157 -25.25 -18.84 4.85
CA GLN A 157 -24.93 -20.05 4.10
C GLN A 157 -24.73 -19.72 2.63
N PHE A 158 -23.64 -20.21 2.05
CA PHE A 158 -23.34 -20.08 0.63
C PHE A 158 -22.97 -21.45 0.05
N ARG A 159 -23.68 -21.87 -1.00
CA ARG A 159 -23.39 -23.09 -1.73
C ARG A 159 -23.44 -22.82 -3.23
N SER A 160 -22.30 -22.91 -3.90
CA SER A 160 -22.19 -22.63 -5.34
C SER A 160 -21.04 -23.39 -6.00
N GLY A 161 -21.13 -23.58 -7.32
CA GLY A 161 -20.00 -23.99 -8.16
C GLY A 161 -19.03 -22.84 -8.49
N SER A 162 -19.36 -21.62 -8.06
CA SER A 162 -18.52 -20.43 -8.17
C SER A 162 -17.86 -20.08 -6.83
N ASP A 163 -16.76 -19.36 -6.90
CA ASP A 163 -16.08 -18.78 -5.74
C ASP A 163 -16.98 -17.82 -4.97
N PHE A 164 -16.79 -17.76 -3.66
CA PHE A 164 -17.36 -16.71 -2.82
C PHE A 164 -16.39 -15.54 -2.78
N SER A 165 -16.85 -14.34 -3.17
CA SER A 165 -16.08 -13.11 -3.09
C SER A 165 -16.92 -12.01 -2.45
N ARG A 166 -16.33 -11.26 -1.52
CA ARG A 166 -17.02 -10.19 -0.81
C ARG A 166 -16.09 -9.05 -0.43
N ASP A 167 -16.46 -7.85 -0.87
CA ASP A 167 -15.97 -6.59 -0.31
C ASP A 167 -16.64 -6.37 1.06
N ILE A 168 -15.84 -6.39 2.12
CA ILE A 168 -16.26 -6.11 3.48
C ILE A 168 -16.01 -4.62 3.74
N PRO A 169 -17.07 -3.79 3.93
CA PRO A 169 -16.88 -2.36 4.16
C PRO A 169 -16.21 -2.16 5.52
N PHE A 170 -14.96 -1.70 5.50
CA PHE A 170 -14.21 -1.43 6.71
C PHE A 170 -14.42 0.01 7.16
N VAL A 171 -15.24 0.25 8.18
CA VAL A 171 -15.53 1.61 8.66
C VAL A 171 -14.66 1.95 9.87
N GLY A 172 -13.67 2.85 9.75
CA GLY A 172 -12.75 3.14 10.86
C GLY A 172 -13.46 3.58 12.17
N ALA A 173 -14.60 4.27 12.05
CA ALA A 173 -15.42 4.67 13.20
C ALA A 173 -16.09 3.47 13.94
N ASN A 174 -16.23 2.33 13.28
CA ASN A 174 -16.87 1.12 13.79
C ASN A 174 -15.89 0.18 14.52
N GLY A 175 -14.62 0.56 14.54
CA GLY A 175 -13.55 -0.17 15.21
C GLY A 175 -12.47 -0.64 14.26
N ARG A 176 -11.32 -0.98 14.83
CA ARG A 176 -10.11 -1.24 14.04
C ARG A 176 -9.91 -2.72 13.67
N TYR A 177 -10.71 -3.63 14.22
CA TYR A 177 -10.58 -5.07 13.98
C TYR A 177 -11.76 -5.59 13.16
N VAL A 178 -11.48 -6.51 12.24
CA VAL A 178 -12.49 -7.32 11.55
C VAL A 178 -12.14 -8.79 11.75
N SER A 179 -13.12 -9.57 12.21
CA SER A 179 -12.99 -11.02 12.32
C SER A 179 -13.95 -11.71 11.36
N ILE A 180 -13.43 -12.69 10.63
CA ILE A 180 -14.14 -13.49 9.64
C ILE A 180 -14.07 -14.93 10.09
N THR A 181 -15.24 -15.55 10.28
CA THR A 181 -15.35 -16.95 10.66
C THR A 181 -16.06 -17.71 9.57
N VAL A 182 -15.43 -18.78 9.09
CA VAL A 182 -15.93 -19.60 7.98
C VAL A 182 -15.92 -21.06 8.40
N THR A 183 -17.07 -21.73 8.27
CA THR A 183 -17.20 -23.18 8.37
C THR A 183 -17.29 -23.76 6.97
N ASN A 184 -16.43 -24.71 6.63
CA ASN A 184 -16.49 -25.46 5.39
C ASN A 184 -17.37 -26.70 5.58
N ASN A 185 -18.55 -26.70 4.96
CA ASN A 185 -19.51 -27.81 4.99
C ASN A 185 -19.25 -28.83 3.87
N GLY A 186 -18.29 -28.56 2.98
CA GLY A 186 -17.89 -29.43 1.90
C GLY A 186 -16.97 -30.57 2.35
N THR A 187 -16.60 -31.41 1.38
CA THR A 187 -15.77 -32.61 1.57
C THR A 187 -14.31 -32.40 1.16
N GLN A 188 -13.97 -31.24 0.62
CA GLN A 188 -12.62 -30.87 0.19
C GLN A 188 -12.17 -29.60 0.90
N PRO A 189 -10.86 -29.41 1.13
CA PRO A 189 -10.34 -28.15 1.65
C PRO A 189 -10.67 -26.99 0.70
N LEU A 190 -10.73 -25.77 1.24
CA LEU A 190 -10.94 -24.54 0.47
C LEU A 190 -9.76 -23.59 0.67
N LEU A 191 -9.43 -22.83 -0.37
CA LEU A 191 -8.50 -21.71 -0.30
C LEU A 191 -9.24 -20.50 0.26
N PHE A 192 -8.70 -19.87 1.30
CA PHE A 192 -9.24 -18.66 1.92
C PHE A 192 -8.24 -17.52 1.83
N GLN A 193 -8.55 -16.55 0.97
CA GLN A 193 -7.77 -15.34 0.80
C GLN A 193 -8.51 -14.16 1.46
N ALA A 194 -7.77 -13.35 2.22
CA ALA A 194 -8.32 -12.14 2.82
C ALA A 194 -7.25 -11.06 2.89
N GLY A 195 -7.64 -9.80 2.71
CA GLY A 195 -6.68 -8.69 2.67
C GLY A 195 -7.23 -7.43 2.02
N HIS A 196 -6.34 -6.70 1.35
CA HIS A 196 -6.56 -5.35 0.83
C HIS A 196 -7.01 -5.37 -0.62
N LEU A 197 -8.09 -4.64 -0.91
CA LEU A 197 -8.56 -4.35 -2.26
C LEU A 197 -8.33 -2.88 -2.59
N TYR A 198 -7.71 -2.62 -3.72
CA TYR A 198 -7.45 -1.27 -4.24
C TYR A 198 -7.91 -1.16 -5.70
N ALA A 199 -7.86 0.04 -6.28
CA ALA A 199 -8.47 0.30 -7.59
C ALA A 199 -7.87 -0.56 -8.73
N THR A 200 -6.59 -0.89 -8.61
CA THR A 200 -5.81 -1.59 -9.65
C THR A 200 -5.46 -3.03 -9.30
N GLY A 201 -5.98 -3.58 -8.20
CA GLY A 201 -5.65 -4.95 -7.79
C GLY A 201 -6.00 -5.29 -6.34
N ARG A 202 -5.31 -6.31 -5.83
CA ARG A 202 -5.49 -6.84 -4.48
C ARG A 202 -4.19 -7.43 -3.93
N ASP A 203 -4.00 -7.27 -2.63
CA ASP A 203 -2.97 -7.93 -1.82
C ASP A 203 -3.67 -8.79 -0.77
N MET A 204 -3.47 -10.11 -0.84
CA MET A 204 -4.26 -11.06 -0.06
C MET A 204 -3.36 -12.09 0.63
N LEU A 205 -3.63 -12.36 1.90
CA LEU A 205 -3.00 -13.46 2.63
C LEU A 205 -3.83 -14.74 2.44
N ALA A 206 -3.18 -15.79 1.93
CA ALA A 206 -3.80 -17.08 1.64
C ALA A 206 -3.64 -18.08 2.80
N THR A 207 -4.74 -18.72 3.19
CA THR A 207 -4.80 -19.80 4.18
C THR A 207 -5.67 -20.93 3.64
N GLN A 208 -5.75 -22.05 4.34
CA GLN A 208 -6.72 -23.10 4.04
C GLN A 208 -7.92 -23.06 4.99
N ILE A 209 -9.03 -23.66 4.54
CA ILE A 209 -10.14 -24.11 5.39
C ILE A 209 -10.33 -25.60 5.14
N PRO A 210 -9.87 -26.48 6.05
CA PRO A 210 -10.03 -27.93 5.87
C PRO A 210 -11.50 -28.33 5.75
N ALA A 211 -11.77 -29.48 5.10
CA ALA A 211 -13.11 -30.03 4.99
C ALA A 211 -13.73 -30.27 6.38
N GLY A 212 -14.97 -29.81 6.59
CA GLY A 212 -15.67 -29.92 7.86
C GLY A 212 -15.15 -29.04 8.99
N ALA A 213 -14.14 -28.20 8.74
CA ALA A 213 -13.53 -27.35 9.78
C ALA A 213 -14.13 -25.94 9.79
N THR A 214 -14.04 -25.30 10.95
CA THR A 214 -14.28 -23.87 11.13
C THR A 214 -12.95 -23.15 11.33
N VAL A 215 -12.72 -22.11 10.53
CA VAL A 215 -11.53 -21.26 10.59
C VAL A 215 -11.96 -19.82 10.85
N THR A 216 -11.29 -19.19 11.81
CA THR A 216 -11.44 -17.76 12.10
C THR A 216 -10.13 -17.06 11.77
N ARG A 217 -10.22 -15.92 11.08
CA ARG A 217 -9.09 -15.01 10.83
C ARG A 217 -9.49 -13.60 11.23
N THR A 218 -8.57 -12.88 11.84
CA THR A 218 -8.82 -11.54 12.37
C THR A 218 -7.76 -10.58 11.88
N PHE A 219 -8.20 -9.43 11.40
CA PHE A 219 -7.34 -8.40 10.83
C PHE A 219 -7.54 -7.08 11.56
N GLU A 220 -6.43 -6.42 11.86
CA GLU A 220 -6.38 -5.05 12.33
C GLU A 220 -6.13 -4.10 11.16
N ALA A 221 -6.95 -3.07 11.00
CA ALA A 221 -6.59 -1.95 10.16
C ALA A 221 -5.54 -1.09 10.87
N LEU A 222 -4.40 -0.97 10.20
CA LEU A 222 -3.34 -0.05 10.56
C LEU A 222 -3.74 1.36 10.14
N GLU A 223 -3.12 2.35 10.78
CA GLU A 223 -3.26 3.75 10.37
C GLU A 223 -2.82 3.88 8.91
N SER A 224 -3.75 4.32 8.05
CA SER A 224 -3.47 4.56 6.63
C SER A 224 -3.38 6.06 6.37
N SER A 225 -2.37 6.48 5.62
CA SER A 225 -2.28 7.85 5.10
C SER A 225 -3.20 8.09 3.90
N ALA A 226 -3.91 7.06 3.42
CA ALA A 226 -4.83 7.18 2.29
C ALA A 226 -5.98 8.11 2.64
N ALA A 227 -6.33 8.98 1.69
CA ALA A 227 -7.54 9.81 1.80
C ALA A 227 -8.80 9.03 1.44
N ILE A 228 -8.63 7.85 0.82
CA ILE A 228 -9.68 6.90 0.51
C ILE A 228 -9.64 5.80 1.57
N GLN A 229 -10.83 5.41 2.02
CA GLN A 229 -10.99 4.32 2.96
C GLN A 229 -10.49 3.01 2.34
N PRO A 230 -9.56 2.29 3.01
CA PRO A 230 -9.07 1.03 2.49
C PRO A 230 -10.20 0.01 2.45
N ARG A 231 -10.27 -0.76 1.36
CA ARG A 231 -11.29 -1.80 1.20
C ARG A 231 -10.72 -3.14 1.61
N PHE A 232 -11.49 -3.92 2.36
CA PHE A 232 -11.12 -5.25 2.78
C PHE A 232 -11.87 -6.28 1.93
N GLY A 233 -11.16 -7.28 1.43
CA GLY A 233 -11.71 -8.34 0.60
C GLY A 233 -11.61 -9.69 1.26
N VAL A 234 -12.59 -10.55 0.98
CA VAL A 234 -12.56 -11.99 1.28
C VAL A 234 -12.88 -12.75 0.01
N ASP A 235 -12.01 -13.70 -0.35
CA ASP A 235 -12.21 -14.65 -1.43
C ASP A 235 -12.05 -16.08 -0.91
N ILE A 236 -13.03 -16.94 -1.20
CA ILE A 236 -13.01 -18.37 -0.84
C ILE A 236 -13.29 -19.18 -2.10
N SER A 237 -12.38 -20.07 -2.45
CA SER A 237 -12.44 -20.87 -3.67
C SER A 237 -12.02 -22.31 -3.41
N THR A 238 -12.22 -23.17 -4.40
CA THR A 238 -11.80 -24.58 -4.34
C THR A 238 -10.30 -24.77 -4.54
N GLY A 239 -9.54 -23.70 -4.81
CA GLY A 239 -8.08 -23.73 -5.01
C GLY A 239 -7.58 -24.52 -6.23
N SER A 240 -8.41 -25.41 -6.79
CA SER A 240 -8.14 -26.23 -7.98
C SER A 240 -8.72 -25.60 -9.24
N GLY A 241 -7.98 -25.70 -10.36
CA GLY A 241 -8.48 -25.32 -11.69
C GLY A 241 -9.52 -26.29 -12.26
N GLU A 242 -9.74 -27.43 -11.60
CA GLU A 242 -10.72 -28.46 -12.00
C GLU A 242 -12.16 -28.11 -11.59
N GLY A 243 -12.34 -27.02 -10.86
CA GLY A 243 -13.63 -26.60 -10.31
C GLY A 243 -14.04 -27.42 -9.09
N GLY A 244 -15.22 -27.12 -8.54
CA GLY A 244 -15.78 -27.81 -7.38
C GLY A 244 -16.96 -27.04 -6.81
N THR A 245 -17.39 -27.38 -5.60
CA THR A 245 -18.46 -26.66 -4.89
C THR A 245 -17.90 -26.01 -3.64
N VAL A 246 -18.05 -24.69 -3.55
CA VAL A 246 -17.89 -23.96 -2.30
C VAL A 246 -19.18 -24.13 -1.52
N ASP A 247 -19.15 -24.86 -0.41
CA ASP A 247 -20.26 -25.01 0.54
C ASP A 247 -19.78 -24.54 1.92
N ILE A 248 -20.17 -23.33 2.30
CA ILE A 248 -19.67 -22.66 3.50
C ILE A 248 -20.79 -22.02 4.29
N GLN A 249 -20.51 -21.81 5.57
CA GLN A 249 -21.21 -20.87 6.42
C GLN A 249 -20.22 -19.80 6.87
N ILE A 250 -20.52 -18.53 6.61
CA ILE A 250 -19.62 -17.40 6.86
C ILE A 250 -20.29 -16.31 7.68
N SER A 251 -19.53 -15.69 8.57
CA SER A 251 -19.92 -14.46 9.28
C SER A 251 -18.72 -13.51 9.39
N ALA A 252 -19.00 -12.21 9.51
CA ALA A 252 -17.97 -11.20 9.72
C ALA A 252 -18.44 -10.11 10.70
N VAL A 253 -17.57 -9.78 11.65
CA VAL A 253 -17.84 -8.78 12.71
C VAL A 253 -16.71 -7.78 12.76
N GLN A 254 -17.06 -6.49 12.84
CA GLN A 254 -16.13 -5.40 13.12
C GLN A 254 -16.24 -4.97 14.59
N PHE A 255 -15.10 -4.73 15.25
CA PHE A 255 -15.08 -4.40 16.67
C PHE A 255 -13.85 -3.57 17.07
N ASN A 256 -13.92 -3.06 18.30
CA ASN A 256 -12.80 -2.40 19.00
C ASN A 256 -11.98 -3.42 19.79
N GLY A 257 -10.67 -3.17 19.90
CA GLY A 257 -9.72 -3.98 20.67
C GLY A 257 -10.16 -4.21 22.11
#